data_AF-A0A9Q3H8I9-F1
#
_entry.id   AF-A0A9Q3H8I9-F1
#
_cell.length_a   1.000
_cell.length_b   1.000
_cell.length_c   1.000
_cell.angle_alpha   90.00
_cell.angle_beta   90.00
_cell.angle_gamma   90.00
#
_symmetry.space_group_name_H-M   'P 1'
#
loop_
_entity.id
_entity.type
_entity.pdbx_description
1 polymer ?
#
loop_
_entity_poly.entity_id
_entity_poly.type
_entity_poly.pdbx_seq_one_letter_code
_entity_poly.pdbx_strand_id
1 'polypeptide(L)'
;MHVSYHQDDSNTWLPPAEFSYNNSDHHSTKQSPCFTIYGRDPQFPSAHITQDTPAGDLSTKFQSVQQDVKRELDVDVNMFKRYAYKSTASPPVFNTGDMV
;
A
#
# COMPACT_ATOMS: atom_id res chain seq x y z
N MET A 1 22.45 -10.59 24.13
CA MET A 1 21.61 -10.30 22.95
C MET A 1 20.17 -10.26 23.42
N HIS A 2 19.49 -9.11 23.25
CA HIS A 2 18.06 -8.99 23.54
C HIS A 2 17.34 -8.98 22.20
N VAL A 3 16.74 -10.11 21.85
CA VAL A 3 15.77 -10.21 20.76
C VAL A 3 14.41 -9.98 21.40
N SER A 4 13.69 -8.95 20.95
CA SER A 4 12.34 -8.68 21.43
C SER A 4 11.45 -9.86 21.02
N TYR A 5 10.70 -10.41 21.97
CA TYR A 5 9.79 -11.57 21.78
C TYR A 5 8.77 -11.41 20.63
N HIS A 6 8.50 -10.17 20.20
CA HIS A 6 7.56 -9.84 19.14
C HIS A 6 8.21 -9.66 17.74
N GLN A 7 9.48 -10.02 17.57
CA GLN A 7 10.16 -9.89 16.27
C GLN A 7 9.74 -10.95 15.24
N ASP A 8 9.01 -11.99 15.66
CA ASP A 8 8.59 -13.09 14.80
C ASP A 8 7.39 -12.73 13.89
N ASP A 9 6.66 -11.66 14.22
CA ASP A 9 5.45 -11.23 13.49
C ASP A 9 5.74 -10.24 12.35
N SER A 10 7.01 -10.04 12.00
CA SER A 10 7.43 -9.05 11.00
C SER A 10 6.70 -9.21 9.67
N ASN A 11 6.50 -10.44 9.19
CA ASN A 11 5.78 -10.71 7.93
C ASN A 11 4.31 -10.26 7.96
N THR A 12 3.68 -10.26 9.13
CA THR A 12 2.29 -9.83 9.31
C THR A 12 2.18 -8.30 9.30
N TRP A 13 3.16 -7.62 9.89
CA TRP A 13 3.12 -6.16 10.08
C TRP A 13 3.85 -5.37 9.01
N LEU A 14 4.73 -5.99 8.23
CA LEU A 14 5.47 -5.32 7.18
C LEU A 14 4.56 -4.70 6.10
N PRO A 15 3.55 -5.42 5.56
CA PRO A 15 2.66 -4.83 4.56
C PRO A 15 1.90 -3.57 5.03
N PRO A 16 1.22 -3.55 6.21
CA PRO A 16 0.56 -2.34 6.67
C PRO A 16 1.55 -1.24 7.07
N ALA A 17 2.74 -1.57 7.58
CA ALA A 17 3.76 -0.58 7.92
C ALA A 17 4.33 0.12 6.68
N GLU A 18 4.69 -0.64 5.64
CA GLU A 18 5.15 -0.10 4.36
C GLU A 18 4.08 0.79 3.73
N PHE A 19 2.84 0.32 3.73
CA PHE A 19 1.70 1.09 3.24
C PHE A 19 1.53 2.42 4.00
N SER A 20 1.54 2.40 5.34
CA SER A 20 1.40 3.63 6.13
C SER A 20 2.56 4.60 5.87
N TYR A 21 3.79 4.09 5.77
CA TYR A 21 4.98 4.90 5.51
C TYR A 21 4.91 5.57 4.12
N ASN A 22 4.59 4.80 3.08
CA ASN A 22 4.56 5.28 1.69
C ASN A 22 3.47 6.30 1.41
N ASN A 23 2.39 6.31 2.22
CA ASN A 23 1.25 7.21 2.07
C ASN A 23 1.23 8.36 3.09
N SER A 24 2.20 8.45 4.00
CA SER A 24 2.29 9.54 4.99
C SER A 24 3.21 10.65 4.51
N ASP A 25 2.86 11.89 4.80
CA ASP A 25 3.70 13.05 4.48
C ASP A 25 5.05 12.96 5.20
N HIS A 26 6.13 13.06 4.42
CA HIS A 26 7.46 13.15 4.99
C HIS A 26 7.74 14.58 5.49
N HIS A 27 8.37 14.70 6.66
CA HIS A 27 8.49 15.98 7.37
C HIS A 27 9.22 17.07 6.56
N SER A 28 10.24 16.71 5.77
CA SER A 28 11.06 17.65 4.99
C SER A 28 10.43 18.07 3.65
N THR A 29 9.75 17.14 2.96
CA THR A 29 9.19 17.38 1.63
C THR A 29 7.72 17.82 1.68
N LYS A 30 7.04 17.58 2.81
CA LYS A 30 5.58 17.78 2.97
C LYS A 30 4.76 17.05 1.91
N GLN A 31 5.31 15.93 1.42
CA GLN A 31 4.70 15.04 0.45
C GLN A 31 4.95 13.60 0.85
N SER A 32 4.05 12.70 0.51
CA SER A 32 4.25 11.27 0.67
C SER A 32 5.33 10.75 -0.31
N PRO A 33 6.09 9.70 0.05
CA PRO A 33 6.97 9.02 -0.89
C PRO A 33 6.27 8.56 -2.18
N CYS A 34 5.04 8.03 -2.07
CA CYS A 34 4.25 7.58 -3.22
C CYS A 34 3.97 8.74 -4.19
N PHE A 35 3.55 9.88 -3.66
CA PHE A 35 3.31 11.08 -4.45
C PHE A 35 4.58 11.62 -5.10
N THR A 36 5.70 11.63 -4.38
CA THR A 36 6.97 12.10 -4.94
C THR A 36 7.44 11.26 -6.13
N ILE A 37 7.26 9.93 -6.08
CA ILE A 37 7.72 9.02 -7.13
C ILE A 37 6.74 8.94 -8.30
N TYR A 38 5.44 8.84 -8.00
CA TYR A 38 4.43 8.55 -9.01
C TYR A 38 3.52 9.74 -9.36
N GLY A 39 3.62 10.85 -8.63
CA GLY A 39 2.82 12.06 -8.83
C GLY A 39 1.36 11.94 -8.37
N ARG A 40 1.00 10.87 -7.65
CA ARG A 40 -0.36 10.63 -7.15
C ARG A 40 -0.33 9.78 -5.88
N ASP A 41 -1.17 10.15 -4.91
CA ASP A 41 -1.49 9.31 -3.76
C ASP A 41 -2.75 8.46 -4.04
N PRO A 42 -2.80 7.23 -3.52
CA PRO A 42 -4.02 6.43 -3.53
C PRO A 42 -5.15 7.16 -2.80
N GLN A 43 -6.36 7.13 -3.36
CA GLN A 43 -7.53 7.74 -2.71
C GLN A 43 -8.28 6.71 -1.89
N PHE A 44 -8.16 6.78 -0.57
CA PHE A 44 -8.92 5.86 0.29
C PHE A 44 -10.30 6.42 0.60
N PRO A 45 -11.36 5.59 0.49
CA PRO A 45 -12.67 5.97 0.98
C PRO A 45 -12.55 6.18 2.50
N SER A 46 -12.90 7.39 2.96
CA SER A 46 -12.93 7.66 4.39
C SER A 46 -14.13 6.93 5.00
N ALA A 47 -13.86 6.10 6.02
CA ALA A 47 -14.93 5.59 6.85
C ALA A 47 -15.49 6.75 7.67
N HIS A 48 -16.58 7.36 7.23
CA HIS A 48 -17.27 8.36 8.04
C HIS A 48 -18.02 7.65 9.18
N ILE A 49 -17.29 7.34 10.25
CA ILE A 49 -17.83 6.71 11.45
C ILE A 49 -18.11 7.82 12.46
N THR A 50 -19.38 8.17 12.60
CA THR A 50 -19.87 9.01 13.69
C THR A 50 -20.06 8.18 14.96
N GLN A 51 -19.91 8.83 16.13
CA GLN A 51 -20.06 8.20 17.45
C GLN A 51 -21.42 7.51 17.65
N ASP A 52 -22.43 7.91 16.86
CA ASP A 52 -23.79 7.37 16.91
C ASP A 52 -24.00 6.09 16.10
N THR A 53 -22.97 5.55 15.42
CA THR A 53 -23.14 4.31 14.65
C THR A 53 -23.31 3.12 15.60
N PRO A 54 -24.42 2.37 15.53
CA PRO A 54 -24.63 1.19 16.38
C PRO A 54 -23.52 0.16 16.20
N ALA A 55 -23.13 -0.53 17.28
CA ALA A 55 -22.01 -1.47 17.27
C ALA A 55 -22.16 -2.61 16.24
N GLY A 56 -23.39 -3.06 15.99
CA GLY A 56 -23.67 -4.05 14.95
C GLY A 56 -23.33 -3.56 13.54
N ASP A 57 -23.60 -2.29 13.26
CA ASP A 57 -23.39 -1.68 11.94
C ASP A 57 -21.95 -1.25 11.71
N LEU A 58 -21.18 -1.03 12.79
CA LEU A 58 -19.75 -0.71 12.71
C LEU A 58 -18.97 -1.80 11.96
N SER A 59 -19.19 -3.06 12.32
CA SER A 59 -18.48 -4.20 11.73
C SER A 59 -18.68 -4.27 10.21
N THR A 60 -19.93 -4.11 9.77
CA THR A 60 -20.31 -4.09 8.35
C THR A 60 -19.72 -2.89 7.63
N LYS A 61 -19.76 -1.70 8.23
CA LYS A 61 -19.13 -0.49 7.66
C LYS A 61 -17.62 -0.65 7.52
N PHE A 62 -16.94 -1.18 8.53
CA PHE A 62 -15.50 -1.45 8.47
C PHE A 62 -15.17 -2.45 7.36
N GLN A 63 -15.94 -3.53 7.23
CA GLN A 63 -15.75 -4.50 6.16
C GLN A 63 -15.96 -3.88 4.78
N SER A 64 -16.99 -3.04 4.60
CA SER A 64 -17.23 -2.30 3.36
C SER A 64 -16.04 -1.41 3.01
N VAL A 65 -15.58 -0.59 3.95
CA VAL A 65 -14.42 0.30 3.74
C VAL A 65 -13.17 -0.51 3.40
N GLN A 66 -12.93 -1.62 4.10
CA GLN A 66 -11.81 -2.51 3.79
C GLN A 66 -11.88 -3.09 2.37
N GLN A 67 -13.09 -3.44 1.89
CA GLN A 67 -13.27 -3.91 0.52
C GLN A 67 -13.04 -2.80 -0.50
N ASP A 68 -13.52 -1.59 -0.23
CA ASP A 68 -13.33 -0.45 -1.13
C ASP A 68 -11.86 -0.02 -1.20
N VAL A 69 -11.14 -0.02 -0.07
CA VAL A 69 -9.69 0.20 -0.01
C VAL A 69 -8.94 -0.86 -0.83
N LYS A 70 -9.30 -2.14 -0.71
CA LYS A 70 -8.69 -3.21 -1.52
C LYS A 70 -8.93 -3.01 -3.01
N ARG A 71 -10.12 -2.55 -3.40
CA ARG A 71 -10.48 -2.29 -4.80
C ARG A 71 -9.66 -1.14 -5.36
N GLU A 72 -9.58 0.00 -4.66
CA GLU A 72 -8.81 1.14 -5.14
C GLU A 72 -7.32 0.79 -5.23
N LEU A 73 -6.80 0.03 -4.26
CA LEU A 73 -5.42 -0.44 -4.30
C LEU A 73 -5.13 -1.30 -5.54
N ASP A 74 -6.05 -2.17 -5.94
CA ASP A 74 -5.88 -2.96 -7.17
C ASP A 74 -5.88 -2.06 -8.42
N VAL A 75 -6.74 -1.05 -8.46
CA VAL A 75 -6.77 -0.05 -9.56
C VAL A 75 -5.43 0.70 -9.62
N ASP A 76 -4.95 1.19 -8.49
CA ASP A 76 -3.71 1.96 -8.40
C ASP A 76 -2.50 1.12 -8.76
N VAL A 77 -2.41 -0.13 -8.27
CA VAL A 77 -1.34 -1.08 -8.66
C VAL A 77 -1.34 -1.29 -10.17
N ASN A 78 -2.50 -1.50 -10.79
CA ASN A 78 -2.60 -1.67 -12.23
C ASN A 78 -2.21 -0.39 -13.00
N MET A 79 -2.57 0.78 -12.47
CA MET A 79 -2.17 2.06 -13.04
C MET A 79 -0.66 2.28 -12.94
N PHE A 80 -0.05 2.07 -11.76
CA PHE A 80 1.40 2.18 -11.57
C PHE A 80 2.16 1.21 -12.46
N LYS A 81 1.68 -0.04 -12.61
CA LYS A 81 2.23 -1.00 -13.58
C LYS A 81 2.23 -0.43 -15.00
N ARG A 82 1.11 0.14 -15.47
CA ARG A 82 1.04 0.73 -16.81
C ARG A 82 2.06 1.84 -17.01
N TYR A 83 2.26 2.73 -16.04
CA TYR A 83 3.26 3.79 -16.13
C TYR A 83 4.68 3.25 -16.08
N ALA A 84 4.97 2.31 -15.18
CA ALA A 84 6.29 1.66 -15.10
C ALA A 84 6.63 0.95 -16.42
N TYR A 85 5.71 0.15 -16.95
CA TYR A 85 5.94 -0.64 -18.17
C TYR A 85 5.91 0.18 -19.46
N LYS A 86 5.36 1.41 -19.45
CA LYS A 86 5.30 2.27 -20.64
C LYS A 86 6.69 2.65 -21.17
N SER A 87 7.68 2.75 -20.29
CA SER A 87 9.03 3.24 -20.63
C SER A 87 10.13 2.19 -20.47
N THR A 88 9.79 0.97 -20.03
CA THR A 88 10.75 -0.12 -19.86
C THR A 88 10.89 -0.91 -21.16
N ALA A 89 12.11 -1.10 -21.64
CA ALA A 89 12.40 -2.14 -22.62
C ALA A 89 11.98 -3.52 -22.04
N SER A 90 11.67 -4.47 -22.92
CA SER A 90 11.32 -5.84 -22.52
C SER A 90 12.40 -6.38 -21.57
N PRO A 91 12.02 -7.03 -20.44
CA PRO A 91 12.99 -7.60 -19.52
C PRO A 91 13.92 -8.55 -20.27
N PRO A 92 15.24 -8.53 -20.01
CA PRO A 92 16.15 -9.49 -20.60
C PRO A 92 15.72 -10.92 -20.22
N VAL A 93 15.62 -11.79 -21.22
CA VAL A 93 15.31 -13.21 -21.01
C VAL A 93 16.61 -13.91 -20.63
N PHE A 94 16.69 -14.41 -19.40
CA PHE A 94 17.84 -15.18 -18.94
C PHE A 94 17.60 -16.67 -19.15
N ASN A 95 18.58 -17.34 -19.74
CA ASN A 95 18.62 -18.79 -19.90
C ASN A 95 19.64 -19.39 -18.92
N THR A 96 19.47 -20.67 -18.60
CA THR A 96 20.41 -21.40 -17.75
C THR A 96 21.80 -21.42 -18.39
N GLY A 97 22.78 -20.80 -17.73
CA GLY A 97 24.16 -20.68 -18.21
C GLY A 97 24.57 -19.26 -18.64
N ASP A 98 23.64 -18.31 -18.66
CA ASP A 98 23.98 -16.90 -18.85
C ASP A 98 24.84 -16.39 -17.68
N MET A 99 25.94 -15.70 -18.01
CA MET A 99 26.74 -14.99 -17.01
C MET A 99 26.16 -13.60 -16.79
N VAL A 100 25.84 -13.29 -15.54
CA VAL A 100 25.27 -12.02 -15.08
C VAL A 100 26.36 -11.16 -14.44
#